data_AF-A0A8H3IGZ4-F1
#
_entry.id   AF-A0A8H3IGZ4-F1
#
_cell.length_a   1.000
_cell.length_b   1.000
_cell.length_c   1.000
_cell.angle_alpha   90.00
_cell.angle_beta   90.00
_cell.angle_gamma   90.00
#
_symmetry.space_group_name_H-M   'P 1'
#
loop_
_entity.id
_entity.type
_entity.pdbx_description
1 polymer ?
#
loop_
_entity_poly.entity_id
_entity_poly.type
_entity_poly.pdbx_seq_one_letter_code
_entity_poly.pdbx_strand_id
1 'polypeptide(L)'
;MADKVKEVAVGEADRIKALTIQAARSAAYLYPIKASCLGVTTFMFLFTYLPQMAVMAFTSGPLAAVSAALLVLSESSTLFTVLSKTFLIDNALTDTFDGVLVSKNTTNLVSEGRQIKGGSDIMGKLGKLTKKPFQKFTPAAVIRYFMYLPLNFIPVVGTVMFVVLQGRRAGPAAHSRYFQLKQWNSTQRQKHVEEYKAAYTSFGVAAVLLELVPVASILFAFTNTVGAALWAADIEKGNVTKEGTAPGLKEQARKAE
;
A
#
# COMPACT_ATOMS: atom_id res chain seq x y z
N MET A 1 -20.86 29.66 -30.09
CA MET A 1 -19.68 29.00 -29.46
C MET A 1 -20.08 28.00 -28.38
N ALA A 2 -21.10 28.29 -27.56
CA ALA A 2 -21.57 27.38 -26.50
C ALA A 2 -22.00 25.99 -27.01
N ASP A 3 -22.70 25.92 -28.15
CA ASP A 3 -23.19 24.63 -28.68
C ASP A 3 -22.06 23.70 -29.15
N LYS A 4 -21.03 24.24 -29.82
CA LYS A 4 -19.83 23.48 -30.21
C LYS A 4 -19.06 22.95 -29.01
N VAL A 5 -18.98 23.70 -27.91
CA VAL A 5 -18.31 23.27 -26.68
C VAL A 5 -19.09 22.12 -26.02
N LYS A 6 -20.42 22.20 -26.04
CA LYS A 6 -21.30 21.18 -25.47
C LYS A 6 -21.24 19.88 -26.27
N GLU A 7 -21.20 19.99 -27.60
CA GLU A 7 -21.10 18.85 -28.52
C GLU A 7 -19.75 18.12 -28.40
N VAL A 8 -18.65 18.86 -28.26
CA VAL A 8 -17.31 18.29 -28.00
C VAL A 8 -17.25 17.62 -26.62
N ALA A 9 -17.83 18.23 -25.59
CA ALA A 9 -17.86 17.65 -24.24
C ALA A 9 -18.67 16.34 -24.18
N VAL A 10 -19.79 16.26 -24.90
CA VAL A 10 -20.59 15.04 -25.02
C VAL A 10 -19.82 13.97 -25.80
N GLY A 11 -19.15 14.34 -26.90
CA GLY A 11 -18.31 13.42 -27.67
C GLY A 11 -17.11 12.87 -26.88
N GLU A 12 -16.49 13.66 -26.02
CA GLU A 12 -15.44 13.19 -25.11
C GLU A 12 -15.97 12.27 -24.01
N ALA A 13 -17.14 12.59 -23.43
CA ALA A 13 -17.77 11.73 -22.42
C ALA A 13 -18.12 10.34 -22.98
N ASP A 14 -18.61 10.28 -24.22
CA ASP A 14 -18.92 9.02 -24.89
C ASP A 14 -17.66 8.24 -25.29
N ARG A 15 -16.59 8.93 -25.71
CA ARG A 15 -15.27 8.30 -25.92
C ARG A 15 -14.67 7.74 -24.63
N ILE A 16 -14.77 8.46 -23.52
CA ILE A 16 -14.29 8.01 -22.21
C ILE A 16 -15.09 6.79 -21.75
N LYS A 17 -16.43 6.82 -21.88
CA LYS A 17 -17.27 5.65 -21.59
C LYS A 17 -16.89 4.45 -22.48
N ALA A 18 -16.71 4.65 -23.78
CA ALA A 18 -16.34 3.59 -24.70
C ALA A 18 -14.96 3.00 -24.37
N LEU A 19 -13.96 3.83 -24.06
CA LEU A 19 -12.63 3.40 -23.61
C LEU A 19 -12.68 2.67 -22.28
N THR A 20 -13.52 3.11 -21.34
CA THR A 20 -13.71 2.46 -20.03
C THR A 20 -14.36 1.08 -20.20
N ILE A 21 -15.37 0.97 -21.08
CA ILE A 21 -16.05 -0.28 -21.40
C ILE A 21 -15.12 -1.22 -22.19
N GLN A 22 -14.30 -0.69 -23.11
CA GLN A 22 -13.30 -1.48 -23.84
C GLN A 22 -12.18 -1.97 -22.92
N ALA A 23 -11.69 -1.13 -22.01
CA ALA A 23 -10.70 -1.52 -21.01
C ALA A 23 -11.26 -2.64 -20.12
N ALA A 24 -12.51 -2.51 -19.65
CA ALA A 24 -13.21 -3.52 -18.87
C ALA A 24 -13.45 -4.83 -19.67
N ARG A 25 -13.82 -4.75 -20.95
CA ARG A 25 -14.07 -5.91 -21.82
C ARG A 25 -12.79 -6.58 -22.33
N SER A 26 -11.69 -5.85 -22.48
CA SER A 26 -10.49 -6.34 -23.18
C SER A 26 -9.76 -7.45 -22.42
N ALA A 27 -9.98 -7.60 -21.12
CA ALA A 27 -9.20 -8.47 -20.22
C ALA A 27 -7.67 -8.30 -20.36
N ALA A 28 -7.18 -7.27 -21.07
CA ALA A 28 -5.78 -7.08 -21.39
C ALA A 28 -4.98 -6.70 -20.14
N TYR A 29 -5.60 -5.94 -19.23
CA TYR A 29 -5.07 -5.67 -17.90
C TYR A 29 -5.07 -6.90 -16.98
N LEU A 30 -5.88 -7.91 -17.29
CA LEU A 30 -5.97 -9.16 -16.55
C LEU A 30 -4.86 -10.13 -16.94
N TYR A 31 -4.27 -9.98 -18.13
CA TYR A 31 -3.18 -10.82 -18.61
C TYR A 31 -1.93 -10.78 -17.71
N PRO A 32 -1.34 -9.62 -17.35
CA PRO A 32 -0.19 -9.60 -16.45
C PRO A 32 -0.53 -10.16 -15.07
N ILE A 33 -1.73 -9.89 -14.55
CA ILE A 33 -2.21 -10.41 -13.25
C ILE A 33 -2.32 -11.94 -13.28
N LYS A 34 -2.96 -12.50 -14.32
CA LYS A 34 -3.11 -13.95 -14.50
C LYS A 34 -1.77 -14.63 -14.75
N ALA A 35 -0.91 -14.04 -15.57
CA ALA A 35 0.42 -14.56 -15.86
C ALA A 35 1.30 -14.57 -14.60
N SER A 36 1.29 -13.50 -13.82
CA SER A 36 2.02 -13.44 -12.54
C SER A 36 1.45 -14.42 -11.52
N CYS A 37 0.12 -14.59 -11.43
CA CYS A 37 -0.52 -15.56 -10.53
C CYS A 37 -0.10 -16.98 -10.90
N LEU A 38 -0.26 -17.37 -12.17
CA LEU A 38 0.13 -18.69 -12.67
C LEU A 38 1.63 -18.94 -12.51
N GLY A 39 2.47 -17.95 -12.80
CA GLY A 39 3.92 -18.04 -12.63
C GLY A 39 4.33 -18.26 -11.18
N VAL A 40 3.76 -17.49 -10.25
CA VAL A 40 4.03 -17.64 -8.81
C VAL A 40 3.58 -18.99 -8.29
N THR A 41 2.34 -19.40 -8.61
CA THR A 41 1.82 -20.71 -8.18
C THR A 41 2.67 -21.85 -8.74
N THR A 42 3.01 -21.82 -10.02
CA THR A 42 3.84 -22.85 -10.66
C THR A 42 5.23 -22.92 -10.01
N PHE A 43 5.86 -21.78 -9.79
CA PHE A 43 7.16 -21.69 -9.12
C PHE A 43 7.10 -22.28 -7.70
N MET A 44 6.07 -21.92 -6.92
CA MET A 44 5.93 -22.42 -5.55
C MET A 44 5.68 -23.94 -5.54
N PHE A 45 4.77 -24.45 -6.36
CA PHE A 45 4.56 -25.89 -6.45
C PHE A 45 5.81 -26.65 -6.92
N LEU A 46 6.64 -26.06 -7.78
CA LEU A 46 7.88 -26.71 -8.22
C LEU A 46 8.94 -26.78 -7.12
N PHE A 47 9.09 -25.74 -6.31
CA PHE A 47 10.19 -25.62 -5.34
C PHE A 47 9.82 -25.96 -3.90
N THR A 48 8.60 -25.72 -3.45
CA THR A 48 8.21 -25.90 -2.03
C THR A 48 7.36 -27.14 -1.79
N TYR A 49 6.54 -27.58 -2.77
CA TYR A 49 5.62 -28.71 -2.57
C TYR A 49 6.31 -30.00 -2.14
N LEU A 50 7.35 -30.45 -2.87
CA LEU A 50 8.03 -31.71 -2.55
C LEU A 50 8.75 -31.66 -1.19
N PRO A 51 9.57 -30.63 -0.87
CA PRO A 51 10.16 -30.50 0.47
C PRO A 51 9.11 -30.40 1.59
N GLN A 52 8.04 -29.63 1.39
CA GLN A 52 7.02 -29.39 2.41
C GLN A 52 6.17 -30.63 2.68
N MET A 53 5.80 -31.36 1.62
CA MET A 53 5.14 -32.66 1.73
C MET A 53 6.05 -33.67 2.46
N ALA A 54 7.35 -33.70 2.16
CA ALA A 54 8.28 -34.61 2.82
C ALA A 54 8.36 -34.35 4.33
N VAL A 55 8.41 -33.07 4.75
CA VAL A 55 8.35 -32.70 6.17
C VAL A 55 6.99 -33.06 6.79
N MET A 56 5.88 -32.77 6.09
CA MET A 56 4.54 -33.09 6.57
C MET A 56 4.24 -34.59 6.59
N ALA A 57 4.93 -35.41 5.81
CA ALA A 57 4.76 -36.87 5.82
C ALA A 57 5.06 -37.45 7.21
N PHE A 58 6.01 -36.85 7.94
CA PHE A 58 6.36 -37.26 9.30
C PHE A 58 5.29 -36.90 10.35
N THR A 59 4.52 -35.85 10.14
CA THR A 59 3.55 -35.34 11.13
C THR A 59 2.10 -35.68 10.80
N SER A 60 1.75 -35.68 9.51
CA SER A 60 0.39 -35.73 8.99
C SER A 60 0.09 -37.00 8.19
N GLY A 61 1.10 -37.85 7.95
CA GLY A 61 0.94 -39.17 7.33
C GLY A 61 0.28 -39.10 5.94
N PRO A 62 -0.74 -39.93 5.64
CA PRO A 62 -1.39 -39.99 4.32
C PRO A 62 -1.99 -38.66 3.83
N LEU A 63 -2.33 -37.75 4.74
CA LEU A 63 -2.89 -36.44 4.39
C LEU A 63 -1.83 -35.40 4.05
N ALA A 64 -0.54 -35.72 4.20
CA ALA A 64 0.57 -34.78 3.97
C ALA A 64 0.57 -34.16 2.58
N ALA A 65 0.22 -34.92 1.54
CA ALA A 65 0.14 -34.42 0.18
C ALA A 65 -0.93 -33.33 0.02
N VAL A 66 -2.12 -33.55 0.57
CA VAL A 66 -3.24 -32.59 0.50
C VAL A 66 -2.95 -31.37 1.36
N SER A 67 -2.47 -31.57 2.59
CA SER A 67 -2.11 -30.47 3.50
C SER A 67 -0.99 -29.59 2.93
N ALA A 68 0.04 -30.20 2.34
CA ALA A 68 1.12 -29.47 1.69
C ALA A 68 0.60 -28.69 0.47
N ALA A 69 -0.27 -29.29 -0.37
CA ALA A 69 -0.85 -28.58 -1.50
C ALA A 69 -1.66 -27.34 -1.08
N LEU A 70 -2.46 -27.44 -0.02
CA LEU A 70 -3.25 -26.32 0.51
C LEU A 70 -2.36 -25.22 1.10
N LEU A 71 -1.30 -25.59 1.81
CA LEU A 71 -0.34 -24.62 2.36
C LEU A 71 0.44 -23.91 1.26
N VAL A 72 0.97 -24.65 0.28
CA VAL A 72 1.67 -24.07 -0.88
C VAL A 72 0.75 -23.12 -1.65
N LEU A 73 -0.54 -23.44 -1.79
CA LEU A 73 -1.52 -22.56 -2.42
C LEU A 73 -1.71 -21.25 -1.62
N SER A 74 -1.82 -21.36 -0.29
CA SER A 74 -1.92 -20.20 0.61
C SER A 74 -0.66 -19.32 0.56
N GLU A 75 0.52 -19.93 0.63
CA GLU A 75 1.82 -19.26 0.50
C GLU A 75 1.97 -18.57 -0.86
N SER A 76 1.57 -19.25 -1.94
CA SER A 76 1.54 -18.70 -3.30
C SER A 76 0.65 -17.46 -3.40
N SER A 77 -0.55 -17.51 -2.80
CA SER A 77 -1.50 -16.39 -2.81
C SER A 77 -0.94 -15.18 -2.07
N THR A 78 -0.23 -15.42 -0.97
CA THR A 78 0.43 -14.38 -0.17
C THR A 78 1.58 -13.77 -0.96
N LEU A 79 2.44 -14.60 -1.56
CA LEU A 79 3.55 -14.13 -2.39
C LEU A 79 3.07 -13.34 -3.60
N PHE A 80 2.05 -13.83 -4.30
CA PHE A 80 1.43 -13.13 -5.42
C PHE A 80 0.88 -11.75 -5.01
N THR A 81 0.24 -11.67 -3.84
CA THR A 81 -0.28 -10.42 -3.29
C THR A 81 0.85 -9.41 -3.02
N VAL A 82 1.96 -9.85 -2.41
CA VAL A 82 3.13 -9.01 -2.14
C VAL A 82 3.79 -8.53 -3.44
N LEU A 83 3.94 -9.41 -4.43
CA LEU A 83 4.51 -9.08 -5.73
C LEU A 83 3.60 -8.11 -6.51
N SER A 84 2.29 -8.34 -6.48
CA SER A 84 1.32 -7.45 -7.13
C SER A 84 1.37 -6.04 -6.55
N LYS A 85 1.41 -5.92 -5.22
CA LYS A 85 1.60 -4.63 -4.53
C LYS A 85 2.86 -3.91 -4.99
N THR A 86 3.98 -4.64 -5.07
CA THR A 86 5.30 -4.07 -5.36
C THR A 86 5.49 -3.71 -6.84
N PHE A 87 5.06 -4.57 -7.76
CA PHE A 87 5.39 -4.44 -9.17
C PHE A 87 4.23 -3.95 -10.04
N LEU A 88 2.97 -4.25 -9.69
CA LEU A 88 1.82 -3.97 -10.54
C LEU A 88 1.11 -2.67 -10.16
N ILE A 89 0.91 -2.41 -8.87
CA ILE A 89 0.05 -1.30 -8.40
C ILE A 89 0.80 -0.15 -7.71
N ASP A 90 2.12 -0.20 -7.51
CA ASP A 90 2.90 0.85 -6.84
C ASP A 90 2.70 2.24 -7.47
N ASN A 91 2.68 2.31 -8.81
CA ASN A 91 2.38 3.56 -9.53
C ASN A 91 0.94 4.05 -9.26
N ALA A 92 -0.04 3.13 -9.24
CA ALA A 92 -1.43 3.47 -8.97
C ALA A 92 -1.64 3.95 -7.53
N LEU A 93 -0.92 3.37 -6.56
CA LEU A 93 -0.89 3.83 -5.18
C LEU A 93 -0.26 5.23 -5.10
N THR A 94 0.86 5.46 -5.79
CA THR A 94 1.50 6.78 -5.84
C THR A 94 0.59 7.85 -6.47
N ASP A 95 -0.10 7.52 -7.56
CA ASP A 95 -1.08 8.41 -8.20
C ASP A 95 -2.28 8.67 -7.28
N THR A 96 -2.74 7.66 -6.55
CA THR A 96 -3.79 7.82 -5.53
C THR A 96 -3.35 8.78 -4.43
N PHE A 97 -2.14 8.62 -3.92
CA PHE A 97 -1.57 9.49 -2.88
C PHE A 97 -1.51 10.95 -3.35
N ASP A 98 -0.90 11.18 -4.51
CA ASP A 98 -0.75 12.53 -5.06
C ASP A 98 -2.11 13.15 -5.42
N GLY A 99 -3.05 12.37 -5.96
CA GLY A 99 -4.41 12.81 -6.27
C GLY A 99 -5.17 13.30 -5.03
N VAL A 100 -5.01 12.60 -3.90
CA VAL A 100 -5.59 13.04 -2.61
C VAL A 100 -4.96 14.37 -2.17
N LEU A 101 -3.64 14.54 -2.26
CA LEU A 101 -3.00 15.81 -1.92
C LEU A 101 -3.49 16.97 -2.79
N VAL A 102 -3.64 16.76 -4.11
CA VAL A 102 -4.21 17.76 -5.03
C VAL A 102 -5.64 18.11 -4.63
N SER A 103 -6.48 17.11 -4.31
CA SER A 103 -7.86 17.33 -3.84
C SER A 103 -7.94 18.12 -2.53
N LYS A 104 -6.90 18.06 -1.71
CA LYS A 104 -6.80 18.79 -0.43
C LYS A 104 -6.14 20.17 -0.59
N ASN A 105 -5.94 20.66 -1.82
CA ASN A 105 -5.29 21.94 -2.12
C ASN A 105 -3.81 22.00 -1.69
N THR A 106 -3.16 20.85 -1.53
CA THR A 106 -1.72 20.75 -1.21
C THR A 106 -0.89 20.55 -2.48
N THR A 107 -1.30 21.21 -3.57
CA THR A 107 -0.75 21.04 -4.92
C THR A 107 0.71 21.47 -5.02
N ASN A 108 1.10 22.50 -4.27
CA ASN A 108 2.48 23.01 -4.21
C ASN A 108 3.49 21.95 -3.72
N LEU A 109 3.04 21.03 -2.87
CA LEU A 109 3.88 19.92 -2.40
C LEU A 109 4.06 18.86 -3.50
N VAL A 110 3.02 18.60 -4.29
CA VAL A 110 3.05 17.57 -5.36
C VAL A 110 3.90 18.03 -6.54
N SER A 111 3.94 19.33 -6.83
CA SER A 111 4.76 19.90 -7.91
C SER A 111 6.27 19.67 -7.74
N GLU A 112 6.72 19.39 -6.52
CA GLU A 112 8.12 19.05 -6.22
C GLU A 112 8.54 17.66 -6.72
N GLY A 113 7.58 16.73 -6.88
CA GLY A 113 7.87 15.32 -7.21
C GLY A 113 7.36 14.85 -8.57
N ARG A 114 6.52 15.63 -9.24
CA ARG A 114 6.00 15.35 -10.59
C ARG A 114 5.51 16.61 -11.28
N GLN A 115 5.43 16.56 -12.60
CA GLN A 115 4.80 17.64 -13.36
C GLN A 115 3.29 17.69 -13.09
N ILE A 116 2.73 18.89 -12.94
CA ILE A 116 1.28 19.10 -12.84
C ILE A 116 0.79 19.73 -14.13
N LYS A 117 -0.18 19.10 -14.79
CA LYS A 117 -0.80 19.60 -16.02
C LYS A 117 -2.06 20.41 -15.71
N GLY A 118 -2.41 21.36 -16.57
CA GLY A 118 -3.71 22.03 -16.54
C GLY A 118 -4.83 21.07 -16.99
N GLY A 119 -5.98 21.12 -16.32
CA GLY A 119 -7.14 20.27 -16.62
C GLY A 119 -8.23 20.36 -15.54
N SER A 120 -9.44 19.86 -15.81
CA SER A 120 -10.55 19.83 -14.85
C SER A 120 -10.52 18.60 -13.92
N ASP A 121 -10.03 17.46 -14.42
CA ASP A 121 -9.96 16.20 -13.67
C ASP A 121 -8.72 16.11 -12.75
N ILE A 122 -8.90 15.60 -11.52
CA ILE A 122 -7.85 15.55 -10.49
C ILE A 122 -6.77 14.51 -10.85
N MET A 123 -7.16 13.35 -11.40
CA MET A 123 -6.19 12.36 -11.86
C MET A 123 -5.53 12.78 -13.17
N GLY A 124 -6.27 13.44 -14.08
CA GLY A 124 -5.73 14.02 -15.30
C GLY A 124 -4.66 15.11 -15.09
N LYS A 125 -4.64 15.78 -13.91
CA LYS A 125 -3.61 16.77 -13.54
C LYS A 125 -2.25 16.16 -13.22
N LEU A 126 -2.21 14.86 -12.91
CA LEU A 126 -1.00 14.15 -12.49
C LEU A 126 -0.14 13.80 -13.72
N GLY A 127 0.93 14.56 -13.96
CA GLY A 127 1.90 14.30 -15.03
C GLY A 127 2.89 13.18 -14.68
N LYS A 128 3.95 13.02 -15.48
CA LYS A 128 4.96 11.96 -15.27
C LYS A 128 5.67 12.11 -13.92
N LEU A 129 5.89 10.98 -13.24
CA LEU A 129 6.66 10.90 -12.00
C LEU A 129 8.15 11.16 -12.28
N THR A 130 8.74 12.15 -11.62
CA THR A 130 10.15 12.54 -11.82
C THR A 130 11.10 11.78 -10.90
N LYS A 131 10.61 11.19 -9.80
CA LYS A 131 11.41 10.42 -8.84
C LYS A 131 10.71 9.11 -8.48
N LYS A 132 11.35 7.96 -8.73
CA LYS A 132 10.86 6.65 -8.25
C LYS A 132 11.21 6.46 -6.77
N PRO A 133 10.31 5.88 -5.96
CA PRO A 133 10.59 5.60 -4.56
C PRO A 133 11.72 4.55 -4.47
N PHE A 134 12.89 4.96 -3.97
CA PHE A 134 14.01 4.05 -3.73
C PHE A 134 13.67 3.12 -2.56
N GLN A 135 13.44 1.83 -2.81
CA GLN A 135 13.57 0.79 -1.80
C GLN A 135 15.05 0.45 -1.64
N LYS A 136 15.67 0.89 -0.55
CA LYS A 136 16.97 0.36 -0.13
C LYS A 136 16.71 -0.87 0.73
N PHE A 137 17.04 -2.06 0.22
CA PHE A 137 17.16 -3.27 1.04
C PHE A 137 18.29 -3.06 2.05
N THR A 138 17.97 -2.99 3.34
CA THR A 138 18.98 -2.82 4.39
C THR A 138 19.30 -4.19 5.02
N PRO A 139 20.58 -4.56 5.19
CA PRO A 139 21.04 -5.79 5.87
C PRO A 139 20.60 -5.95 7.35
N ALA A 140 19.91 -4.96 7.92
CA ALA A 140 19.37 -4.99 9.28
C ALA A 140 18.30 -6.09 9.51
N ALA A 141 17.89 -6.82 8.46
CA ALA A 141 16.98 -7.96 8.56
C ALA A 141 17.56 -9.12 9.38
N VAL A 142 18.88 -9.34 9.30
CA VAL A 142 19.55 -10.50 9.92
C VAL A 142 19.65 -10.33 11.45
N ILE A 143 20.10 -9.17 11.94
CA ILE A 143 20.17 -8.88 13.39
C ILE A 143 18.78 -8.95 14.03
N ARG A 144 17.74 -8.52 13.29
CA ARG A 144 16.36 -8.57 13.76
C ARG A 144 15.78 -9.97 13.84
N TYR A 145 16.17 -10.85 12.91
CA TYR A 145 15.78 -12.25 12.91
C TYR A 145 16.23 -12.95 14.21
N PHE A 146 17.49 -12.72 14.64
CA PHE A 146 17.99 -13.24 15.91
C PHE A 146 17.30 -12.63 17.14
N MET A 147 16.87 -11.37 17.07
CA MET A 147 16.13 -10.71 18.14
C MET A 147 14.67 -11.19 18.28
N TYR A 148 14.04 -11.67 17.19
CA TYR A 148 12.67 -12.19 17.18
C TYR A 148 12.56 -13.70 17.41
N LEU A 149 13.69 -14.41 17.40
CA LEU A 149 13.75 -15.85 17.63
C LEU A 149 13.16 -16.27 19.00
N PRO A 150 13.41 -15.56 20.12
CA PRO A 150 12.79 -15.89 21.40
C PRO A 150 11.28 -15.56 21.45
N LEU A 151 10.81 -14.63 20.61
CA LEU A 151 9.45 -14.10 20.64
C LEU A 151 8.42 -15.04 19.98
N ASN A 152 8.88 -16.03 19.21
CA ASN A 152 8.03 -17.07 18.60
C ASN A 152 7.52 -18.13 19.60
N PHE A 153 8.06 -18.17 20.84
CA PHE A 153 7.73 -19.22 21.82
C PHE A 153 6.47 -18.93 22.66
N ILE A 154 5.81 -17.78 22.48
CA ILE A 154 4.57 -17.44 23.21
C ILE A 154 3.46 -17.16 22.20
N PRO A 155 2.55 -18.14 21.96
CA PRO A 155 1.35 -17.92 21.16
C PRO A 155 0.57 -16.69 21.67
N VAL A 156 -0.04 -15.93 20.76
CA VAL A 156 -0.78 -14.68 21.02
C VAL A 156 0.11 -13.46 21.33
N VAL A 157 0.99 -13.51 22.33
CA VAL A 157 1.87 -12.37 22.66
C VAL A 157 2.84 -12.07 21.51
N GLY A 158 3.40 -13.11 20.90
CA GLY A 158 4.27 -12.98 19.73
C GLY A 158 3.55 -12.32 18.54
N THR A 159 2.29 -12.67 18.30
CA THR A 159 1.48 -12.10 17.21
C THR A 159 1.17 -10.63 17.44
N VAL A 160 0.75 -10.24 18.65
CA VAL A 160 0.48 -8.83 18.98
C VAL A 160 1.76 -8.00 18.84
N MET A 161 2.86 -8.49 19.40
CA MET A 161 4.14 -7.78 19.32
C MET A 161 4.65 -7.69 17.88
N PHE A 162 4.50 -8.74 17.07
CA PHE A 162 4.81 -8.72 15.64
C PHE A 162 4.01 -7.64 14.90
N VAL A 163 2.70 -7.56 15.11
CA VAL A 163 1.84 -6.54 14.49
C VAL A 163 2.28 -5.14 14.90
N VAL A 164 2.57 -4.90 16.18
CA VAL A 164 3.06 -3.60 16.68
C VAL A 164 4.39 -3.22 16.02
N LEU A 165 5.35 -4.15 15.96
CA LEU A 165 6.66 -3.91 15.39
C LEU A 165 6.60 -3.68 13.88
N GLN A 166 5.74 -4.40 13.18
CA GLN A 166 5.45 -4.17 11.76
C GLN A 166 4.75 -2.83 11.57
N GLY A 167 3.80 -2.47 12.44
CA GLY A 167 3.14 -1.17 12.41
C GLY A 167 4.11 0.00 12.56
N ARG A 168 5.07 -0.09 13.48
CA ARG A 168 6.15 0.92 13.63
C ARG A 168 6.97 1.15 12.38
N ARG A 169 7.05 0.17 11.48
CA ARG A 169 7.72 0.28 10.17
C ARG A 169 6.76 0.70 9.06
N ALA A 170 5.55 0.18 9.07
CA ALA A 170 4.52 0.43 8.07
C ALA A 170 4.06 1.89 8.07
N GLY A 171 3.93 2.52 9.25
CA GLY A 171 3.54 3.93 9.35
C GLY A 171 4.46 4.87 8.55
N PRO A 172 5.77 4.91 8.87
CA PRO A 172 6.73 5.71 8.11
C PRO A 172 6.91 5.26 6.66
N ALA A 173 6.57 4.01 6.32
CA ALA A 173 6.58 3.53 4.94
C ALA A 173 5.41 4.11 4.12
N ALA A 174 4.22 4.24 4.72
CA ALA A 174 3.05 4.86 4.10
C ALA A 174 3.26 6.35 3.76
N HIS A 175 4.11 7.06 4.53
CA HIS A 175 4.53 8.44 4.23
C HIS A 175 5.80 8.56 3.37
N SER A 176 6.31 7.46 2.80
CA SER A 176 7.51 7.51 1.95
C SER A 176 7.38 8.51 0.80
N ARG A 177 6.20 8.55 0.14
CA ARG A 177 5.89 9.53 -0.91
C ARG A 177 5.88 10.96 -0.37
N TYR A 178 5.26 11.20 0.77
CA TYR A 178 5.27 12.52 1.42
C TYR A 178 6.70 13.01 1.72
N PHE A 179 7.55 12.17 2.31
CA PHE A 179 8.94 12.53 2.59
C PHE A 179 9.74 12.81 1.32
N GLN A 180 9.44 12.08 0.24
CA GLN A 180 10.04 12.30 -1.07
C GLN A 180 9.63 13.66 -1.65
N LEU A 181 8.35 14.04 -1.54
CA LEU A 181 7.84 15.35 -1.98
C LEU A 181 8.44 16.50 -1.17
N LYS A 182 8.63 16.31 0.14
CA LYS A 182 9.35 17.27 1.00
C LYS A 182 10.86 17.33 0.76
N GLN A 183 11.38 16.46 -0.10
CA GLN A 183 12.82 16.31 -0.39
C GLN A 183 13.67 16.07 0.87
N TRP A 184 13.11 15.41 1.88
CA TRP A 184 13.83 15.18 3.14
C TRP A 184 14.92 14.13 2.98
N ASN A 185 16.07 14.42 3.58
CA ASN A 185 17.13 13.43 3.76
C ASN A 185 16.80 12.45 4.90
N SER A 186 17.58 11.37 5.04
CA SER A 186 17.33 10.32 6.04
C SER A 186 17.26 10.87 7.47
N THR A 187 18.08 11.86 7.81
CA THR A 187 18.12 12.45 9.16
C THR A 187 16.87 13.28 9.44
N GLN A 188 16.43 14.09 8.48
CA GLN A 188 15.19 14.88 8.59
C GLN A 188 13.97 13.96 8.72
N ARG A 189 13.90 12.92 7.88
CA ARG A 189 12.86 11.89 7.97
C ARG A 189 12.85 11.24 9.34
N GLN A 190 14.02 10.82 9.85
CA GLN A 190 14.11 10.14 11.14
C GLN A 190 13.65 11.05 12.29
N LYS A 191 14.06 12.33 12.29
CA LYS A 191 13.63 13.31 13.29
C LYS A 191 12.11 13.50 13.28
N HIS A 192 11.52 13.66 12.09
CA HIS A 192 10.07 13.80 11.96
C HIS A 192 9.31 12.54 12.37
N VAL A 193 9.79 11.36 11.98
CA VAL A 193 9.18 10.09 12.40
C VAL A 193 9.25 9.91 13.91
N GLU A 194 10.34 10.31 14.55
CA GLU A 194 10.47 10.26 16.01
C GLU A 194 9.56 11.28 16.70
N GLU A 195 9.38 12.47 16.12
CA GLU A 195 8.48 13.49 16.64
C GLU A 195 7.00 13.05 16.65
N TYR A 196 6.58 12.29 15.62
CA TYR A 196 5.22 11.76 15.48
C TYR A 196 5.15 10.25 15.72
N LYS A 197 6.06 9.69 16.52
CA LYS A 197 6.26 8.25 16.68
C LYS A 197 4.99 7.50 17.07
N ALA A 198 4.21 8.04 18.00
CA ALA A 198 2.96 7.44 18.45
C ALA A 198 1.94 7.38 17.30
N ALA A 199 1.76 8.49 16.58
CA ALA A 199 0.86 8.60 15.43
C ALA A 199 1.27 7.67 14.27
N TYR A 200 2.56 7.62 13.93
CA TYR A 200 3.08 6.68 12.93
C TYR A 200 2.88 5.22 13.35
N THR A 201 3.07 4.91 14.63
CA THR A 201 2.90 3.55 15.14
C THR A 201 1.44 3.13 15.09
N SER A 202 0.51 3.96 15.58
CA SER A 202 -0.92 3.63 15.62
C SER A 202 -1.49 3.52 14.21
N PHE A 203 -1.16 4.45 13.31
CA PHE A 203 -1.53 4.36 11.90
C PHE A 203 -0.99 3.08 11.26
N GLY A 204 0.30 2.81 11.45
CA GLY A 204 0.92 1.62 10.88
C GLY A 204 0.34 0.31 11.41
N VAL A 205 -0.01 0.26 12.70
CA VAL A 205 -0.68 -0.92 13.28
C VAL A 205 -2.05 -1.14 12.64
N ALA A 206 -2.87 -0.10 12.53
CA ALA A 206 -4.16 -0.19 11.85
C ALA A 206 -4.01 -0.61 10.38
N ALA A 207 -3.05 -0.02 9.68
CA ALA A 207 -2.74 -0.35 8.29
C ALA A 207 -2.32 -1.82 8.12
N VAL A 208 -1.43 -2.32 8.99
CA VAL A 208 -1.00 -3.73 8.99
C VAL A 208 -2.19 -4.65 9.25
N LEU A 209 -3.02 -4.34 10.24
CA LEU A 209 -4.20 -5.15 10.57
C LEU A 209 -5.18 -5.25 9.39
N LEU A 210 -5.45 -4.14 8.71
CA LEU A 210 -6.29 -4.13 7.50
C LEU A 210 -5.68 -4.97 6.37
N GLU A 211 -4.36 -4.92 6.21
CA GLU A 211 -3.65 -5.68 5.18
C GLU A 211 -3.39 -7.16 5.53
N LEU A 212 -3.75 -7.62 6.73
CA LEU A 212 -3.65 -9.04 7.10
C LEU A 212 -4.59 -9.94 6.29
N VAL A 213 -5.71 -9.39 5.81
CA VAL A 213 -6.70 -10.17 5.05
C VAL A 213 -6.20 -10.41 3.63
N PRO A 214 -5.86 -11.65 3.23
CA PRO A 214 -5.41 -11.95 1.88
C PRO A 214 -6.46 -11.53 0.85
N VAL A 215 -6.04 -11.17 -0.37
CA VAL A 215 -6.89 -10.63 -1.45
C VAL A 215 -7.45 -9.23 -1.15
N ALA A 216 -8.13 -9.02 -0.01
CA ALA A 216 -8.64 -7.72 0.40
C ALA A 216 -7.50 -6.72 0.71
N SER A 217 -6.30 -7.23 1.02
CA SER A 217 -5.13 -6.39 1.31
C SER A 217 -4.75 -5.44 0.18
N ILE A 218 -5.08 -5.75 -1.09
CA ILE A 218 -4.87 -4.83 -2.21
C ILE A 218 -5.81 -3.63 -2.10
N LEU A 219 -7.10 -3.87 -1.80
CA LEU A 219 -8.07 -2.80 -1.56
C LEU A 219 -7.66 -1.95 -0.35
N PHE A 220 -7.28 -2.60 0.73
CA PHE A 220 -6.82 -1.90 1.93
C PHE A 220 -5.51 -1.13 1.72
N ALA A 221 -4.66 -1.53 0.77
CA ALA A 221 -3.49 -0.73 0.40
C ALA A 221 -3.91 0.63 -0.20
N PHE A 222 -4.95 0.67 -1.02
CA PHE A 222 -5.52 1.95 -1.49
C PHE A 222 -6.13 2.74 -0.33
N THR A 223 -6.88 2.10 0.57
CA THR A 223 -7.44 2.75 1.77
C THR A 223 -6.35 3.36 2.64
N ASN A 224 -5.30 2.61 2.93
CA ASN A 224 -4.14 3.06 3.70
C ASN A 224 -3.42 4.21 2.99
N THR A 225 -3.29 4.15 1.67
CA THR A 225 -2.67 5.21 0.86
C THR A 225 -3.47 6.51 0.91
N VAL A 226 -4.80 6.43 0.80
CA VAL A 226 -5.69 7.59 0.94
C VAL A 226 -5.58 8.17 2.36
N GLY A 227 -5.64 7.32 3.39
CA GLY A 227 -5.51 7.75 4.79
C GLY A 227 -4.17 8.42 5.07
N ALA A 228 -3.08 7.87 4.54
CA ALA A 228 -1.74 8.45 4.62
C ALA A 228 -1.66 9.81 3.90
N ALA A 229 -2.25 9.95 2.71
CA ALA A 229 -2.25 11.21 1.99
C ALA A 229 -3.10 12.28 2.69
N LEU A 230 -4.24 11.91 3.25
CA LEU A 230 -5.07 12.80 4.08
C LEU A 230 -4.30 13.28 5.30
N TRP A 231 -3.63 12.36 6.01
CA TRP A 231 -2.83 12.70 7.17
C TRP A 231 -1.65 13.63 6.79
N ALA A 232 -0.95 13.35 5.69
CA ALA A 232 0.08 14.25 5.17
C ALA A 232 -0.47 15.65 4.82
N ALA A 233 -1.66 15.74 4.22
CA ALA A 233 -2.30 17.02 3.94
C ALA A 233 -2.66 17.79 5.22
N ASP A 234 -3.10 17.11 6.27
CA ASP A 234 -3.41 17.73 7.55
C ASP A 234 -2.14 18.20 8.28
N ILE A 235 -1.02 17.48 8.17
CA ILE A 235 0.29 17.94 8.68
C ILE A 235 0.69 19.25 7.97
N GLU A 236 0.61 19.32 6.64
CA GLU A 236 0.98 20.53 5.88
C GLU A 236 0.10 21.74 6.19
N LYS A 237 -1.17 21.51 6.56
CA LYS A 237 -2.10 22.57 6.97
C LYS A 237 -1.92 23.01 8.42
N GLY A 238 -1.02 22.38 9.17
CA GLY A 238 -0.84 22.63 10.60
C GLY A 238 -2.02 22.14 11.45
N ASN A 239 -2.86 21.25 10.91
CA ASN A 239 -4.04 20.75 11.62
C ASN A 239 -3.69 19.63 12.61
N VAL A 240 -2.50 19.03 12.54
CA VAL A 240 -2.08 17.85 13.31
C VAL A 240 -1.24 18.23 14.52
N THR A 241 -1.63 17.73 15.70
CA THR A 241 -0.80 17.78 16.91
C THR A 241 0.07 16.53 17.02
N LYS A 242 1.18 16.61 17.78
CA LYS A 242 2.16 15.52 17.92
C LYS A 242 1.59 14.20 18.46
N GLU A 243 0.39 14.25 19.04
CA GLU A 243 -0.24 13.15 19.78
C GLU A 243 -1.29 12.35 18.99
N GLY A 244 -1.62 12.70 17.74
CA GLY A 244 -2.65 11.95 17.02
C GLY A 244 -2.76 12.25 15.52
N THR A 245 -3.31 11.29 14.77
CA THR A 245 -3.49 11.37 13.31
C THR A 245 -4.80 12.01 12.88
N ALA A 246 -5.76 12.22 13.81
CA ALA A 246 -7.10 12.72 13.52
C ALA A 246 -7.62 13.68 14.63
N PRO A 247 -7.11 14.93 14.68
CA PRO A 247 -7.44 15.88 15.74
C PRO A 247 -8.90 16.35 15.68
N GLY A 248 -9.48 16.48 14.47
CA GLY A 248 -10.88 16.82 14.29
C GLY A 248 -11.86 15.74 14.75
N LEU A 249 -11.45 14.46 14.74
CA LEU A 249 -12.27 13.34 15.22
C LEU A 249 -12.43 13.34 16.73
N LYS A 250 -11.37 13.73 17.47
CA LYS A 250 -11.47 13.89 18.94
C LYS A 250 -12.43 15.03 19.30
N GLU A 251 -12.36 16.14 18.58
CA GLU A 251 -13.24 17.29 18.81
C GLU A 251 -14.69 17.02 18.39
N GLN A 252 -14.90 16.26 17.30
CA GLN A 252 -16.23 15.83 16.87
C GLN A 252 -16.83 14.77 17.79
N ALA A 253 -16.03 13.82 18.29
CA ALA A 253 -16.47 12.83 19.28
C ALA A 253 -16.88 13.52 20.59
N ARG A 254 -16.09 14.49 21.06
CA ARG A 254 -16.42 15.30 22.25
C ARG A 254 -17.68 16.17 22.08
N LYS A 255 -18.03 16.54 20.85
CA LYS A 255 -19.28 17.28 20.53
C LYS A 255 -20.49 16.36 20.35
N ALA A 256 -20.26 15.05 20.22
CA ALA A 256 -21.29 14.03 20.06
C ALA A 256 -21.62 13.32 21.39
N GLU A 257 -20.78 13.51 22.42
CA GLU A 257 -21.09 13.28 23.84
C GLU A 257 -21.83 14.48 24.43
#